data_AF-A0A7C8HEZ3-F1
#
_entry.id   AF-A0A7C8HEZ3-F1
#
_cell.length_a   1.000
_cell.length_b   1.000
_cell.length_c   1.000
_cell.angle_alpha   90.00
_cell.angle_beta   90.00
_cell.angle_gamma   90.00
#
_symmetry.space_group_name_H-M   'P 1'
#
loop_
_entity.id
_entity.type
_entity.pdbx_description
1 polymer ?
#
loop_
_entity_poly.entity_id
_entity_poly.type
_entity_poly.pdbx_seq_one_letter_code
_entity_poly.pdbx_strand_id
1 'polypeptide(L)'
;MHYITRCVKRKNTVKLFLNTKKKKMSESIYTAPENKLIKRRLFTGNTLEEIAGIYFEEMNRYSTLGYEVEEKKEGKVIFIEFYKRENKLQQIV
;
A
#
# COMPACT_ATOMS: atom_id res chain seq x y z
N MET A 1 9.08 7.93 -6.10
CA MET A 1 8.27 7.00 -6.89
C MET A 1 6.86 7.07 -6.34
N HIS A 2 5.85 6.86 -7.20
CA HIS A 2 4.46 6.84 -6.77
C HIS A 2 3.86 5.48 -7.14
N TYR A 3 3.08 4.90 -6.25
CA TYR A 3 2.37 3.66 -6.48
C TYR A 3 0.89 3.87 -6.22
N ILE A 4 0.06 3.33 -7.11
CA ILE A 4 -1.38 3.46 -7.04
C ILE A 4 -1.99 2.08 -7.19
N THR A 5 -2.75 1.65 -6.20
CA THR A 5 -3.52 0.40 -6.25
C THR A 5 -5.00 0.73 -6.09
N ARG A 6 -5.79 0.19 -7.01
CA ARG A 6 -7.25 0.28 -6.98
C ARG A 6 -7.80 -1.09 -6.57
N CYS A 7 -8.54 -1.11 -5.46
CA CYS A 7 -9.26 -2.29 -5.00
C CYS A 7 -10.76 -2.07 -5.16
N VAL A 8 -11.51 -3.01 -5.72
CA VAL A 8 -12.94 -2.89 -5.96
C VAL A 8 -13.70 -4.06 -5.35
N LYS A 9 -14.85 -3.77 -4.74
CA LYS A 9 -15.78 -4.76 -4.23
C LYS A 9 -17.20 -4.23 -4.31
N ARG A 10 -18.05 -4.87 -5.13
CA ARG A 10 -19.44 -4.44 -5.36
C ARG A 10 -19.47 -2.96 -5.80
N LYS A 11 -20.12 -2.10 -5.02
CA LYS A 11 -20.19 -0.64 -5.24
C LYS A 11 -19.08 0.14 -4.53
N ASN A 12 -18.12 -0.50 -3.88
CA ASN A 12 -17.04 0.20 -3.18
C ASN A 12 -15.75 0.15 -3.99
N THR A 13 -15.12 1.30 -4.17
CA THR A 13 -13.77 1.42 -4.74
C THR A 13 -12.85 2.00 -3.68
N VAL A 14 -11.69 1.40 -3.50
CA VAL A 14 -10.62 1.88 -2.65
C VAL A 14 -9.44 2.22 -3.52
N LYS A 15 -8.83 3.38 -3.29
CA LYS A 15 -7.60 3.80 -3.92
C LYS A 15 -6.53 3.98 -2.86
N LEU A 16 -5.50 3.15 -2.91
CA LEU A 16 -4.29 3.29 -2.12
C LEU A 16 -3.26 4.03 -2.97
N PHE A 17 -2.68 5.08 -2.42
CA PHE A 17 -1.64 5.87 -3.07
C PHE A 17 -0.44 5.96 -2.13
N LEU A 18 0.71 5.44 -2.57
CA LEU A 18 1.98 5.51 -1.85
C LEU A 18 2.94 6.47 -2.55
N ASN A 19 3.47 7.43 -1.81
CA ASN A 19 4.53 8.33 -2.25
C ASN A 19 5.81 8.06 -1.47
N THR A 20 6.75 7.38 -2.10
CA THR A 20 8.02 7.00 -1.46
C THR A 20 8.95 8.18 -1.22
N LYS A 21 8.90 9.21 -2.07
CA LYS A 21 9.74 10.42 -1.92
C LYS A 21 9.31 11.25 -0.73
N LYS A 22 8.00 11.37 -0.52
CA LYS A 22 7.41 12.15 0.58
C LYS A 22 7.18 11.31 1.85
N LYS A 23 7.40 10.00 1.79
CA LYS A 23 7.09 9.04 2.86
C LYS A 23 5.64 9.16 3.35
N LYS A 24 4.70 9.27 2.39
CA LYS A 24 3.27 9.41 2.67
C LYS A 24 2.46 8.35 1.94
N MET A 25 1.37 7.93 2.56
CA MET A 25 0.37 7.08 1.96
C MET A 25 -1.00 7.71 2.17
N SER A 26 -1.89 7.55 1.19
CA SER A 26 -3.29 7.90 1.36
C SER A 26 -4.19 6.77 0.92
N GLU A 27 -5.18 6.48 1.73
CA GLU A 27 -6.32 5.65 1.38
C GLU A 27 -7.50 6.56 1.09
N SER A 28 -8.17 6.33 -0.03
CA SER A 28 -9.45 6.96 -0.37
C SER A 28 -10.48 5.91 -0.70
N ILE A 29 -11.65 5.98 -0.08
CA ILE A 29 -12.77 5.05 -0.27
C ILE A 29 -13.90 5.80 -0.96
N TYR A 30 -14.43 5.23 -2.04
CA TYR A 30 -15.46 5.79 -2.88
C TYR A 30 -16.63 4.81 -3.03
N THR A 31 -17.83 5.34 -3.24
CA THR A 31 -19.00 4.55 -3.66
C THR A 31 -19.30 4.79 -5.13
N ALA A 32 -19.51 3.71 -5.87
CA ALA A 32 -20.01 3.67 -7.25
C ALA A 32 -21.55 3.65 -7.27
N PRO A 33 -22.20 4.10 -8.36
CA PRO A 33 -21.60 4.59 -9.61
C PRO A 33 -21.10 6.04 -9.56
N GLU A 34 -21.51 6.82 -8.56
CA GLU A 34 -21.29 8.27 -8.49
C GLU A 34 -19.83 8.70 -8.19
N ASN A 35 -18.94 7.74 -7.91
CA ASN A 35 -17.56 7.98 -7.43
C ASN A 35 -17.49 8.94 -6.24
N LYS A 36 -18.51 8.91 -5.38
CA LYS A 36 -18.58 9.80 -4.21
C LYS A 36 -17.57 9.35 -3.16
N LEU A 37 -16.68 10.25 -2.75
CA LEU A 37 -15.71 9.99 -1.69
C LEU A 37 -16.44 9.82 -0.35
N ILE A 38 -16.31 8.65 0.26
CA ILE A 38 -16.90 8.30 1.55
C ILE A 38 -15.92 8.62 2.68
N LYS A 39 -14.66 8.25 2.50
CA LYS A 39 -13.63 8.37 3.54
C LYS A 39 -12.26 8.54 2.92
N ARG A 40 -11.42 9.31 3.60
CA ARG A 40 -9.99 9.43 3.28
C ARG A 40 -9.17 9.30 4.55
N ARG A 41 -8.11 8.49 4.51
CA ARG A 41 -7.10 8.40 5.56
C ARG A 41 -5.74 8.79 4.99
N LEU A 42 -4.95 9.48 5.79
CA LEU A 42 -3.59 9.89 5.45
C LEU A 42 -2.64 9.27 6.46
N PHE A 43 -1.53 8.77 5.96
CA PHE A 43 -0.47 8.15 6.74
C PHE A 43 0.85 8.81 6.37
N THR A 44 1.70 9.00 7.37
CA THR A 44 3.04 9.57 7.22
C THR A 44 4.02 8.69 7.97
N GLY A 45 5.15 8.38 7.35
CA GLY A 45 6.24 7.63 7.98
C GLY A 45 7.52 8.48 8.03
N ASN A 46 8.42 8.13 8.94
CA ASN A 46 9.76 8.70 9.05
C ASN A 46 10.74 7.98 8.12
N THR A 47 10.48 6.71 7.81
CA THR A 47 11.28 5.88 6.90
C THR A 47 10.47 5.43 5.68
N LEU A 48 11.17 4.93 4.66
CA LEU A 48 10.51 4.37 3.48
C LEU A 48 9.81 3.05 3.83
N GLU A 49 10.47 2.27 4.67
CA GLU A 49 10.09 0.96 5.14
C GLU A 49 8.78 1.02 5.94
N GLU A 50 8.64 1.98 6.85
CA GLU A 50 7.40 2.21 7.61
C GLU A 50 6.21 2.46 6.68
N ILE A 51 6.36 3.40 5.73
CA ILE A 51 5.24 3.78 4.89
C ILE A 51 4.90 2.70 3.85
N ALA A 52 5.91 1.95 3.41
CA ALA A 52 5.72 0.79 2.56
C ALA A 52 5.01 -0.34 3.33
N GLY A 53 5.40 -0.58 4.59
CA GLY A 53 4.73 -1.54 5.48
C GLY A 53 3.23 -1.26 5.59
N ILE A 54 2.86 -0.02 5.92
CA ILE A 54 1.45 0.40 6.01
C ILE A 54 0.72 0.16 4.67
N TYR A 55 1.37 0.47 3.54
CA TYR A 55 0.79 0.23 2.23
C TYR A 55 0.49 -1.25 1.96
N PHE A 56 1.43 -2.15 2.29
CA PHE A 56 1.23 -3.60 2.13
C PHE A 56 0.21 -4.16 3.12
N GLU A 57 0.18 -3.68 4.36
CA GLU A 57 -0.84 -4.05 5.35
C GLU A 57 -2.24 -3.68 4.86
N GLU A 58 -2.43 -2.48 4.32
CA GLU A 58 -3.72 -2.06 3.77
C GLU A 58 -4.09 -2.84 2.50
N MET A 59 -3.14 -3.13 1.59
CA MET A 59 -3.40 -4.04 0.47
C MET A 59 -3.84 -5.43 0.94
N ASN A 60 -3.14 -6.02 1.92
CA ASN A 60 -3.47 -7.32 2.47
C ASN A 60 -4.85 -7.30 3.12
N ARG A 61 -5.15 -6.27 3.92
CA ARG A 61 -6.47 -6.09 4.54
C ARG A 61 -7.58 -6.09 3.49
N TYR A 62 -7.43 -5.35 2.40
CA TYR A 62 -8.45 -5.32 1.34
C TYR A 62 -8.56 -6.63 0.57
N SER A 63 -7.46 -7.34 0.37
CA SER A 63 -7.47 -8.70 -0.17
C SER A 63 -8.24 -9.66 0.75
N THR A 64 -7.97 -9.66 2.06
CA THR A 64 -8.70 -10.48 3.05
C THR A 64 -10.19 -10.11 3.12
N LEU A 65 -10.53 -8.84 2.91
CA LEU A 65 -11.92 -8.38 2.82
C LEU A 65 -12.59 -8.75 1.50
N GLY A 66 -11.92 -9.44 0.57
CA GLY A 66 -12.48 -9.87 -0.71
C GLY A 66 -12.68 -8.73 -1.71
N TYR A 67 -11.84 -7.69 -1.64
CA TYR A 67 -11.71 -6.74 -2.74
C TYR A 67 -10.77 -7.30 -3.81
N GLU A 68 -11.11 -7.06 -5.06
CA GLU A 68 -10.31 -7.41 -6.22
C GLU A 68 -9.43 -6.22 -6.62
N VAL A 69 -8.19 -6.48 -7.02
CA VAL A 69 -7.27 -5.43 -7.47
C VAL A 69 -7.45 -5.21 -8.97
N GLU A 70 -8.12 -4.13 -9.36
CA GLU A 70 -8.59 -3.92 -10.74
C GLU A 70 -7.52 -3.40 -11.71
N GLU A 71 -6.39 -2.83 -11.28
CA GLU A 71 -5.37 -2.38 -12.23
C GLU A 71 -4.00 -2.14 -11.57
N LYS A 72 -2.95 -2.68 -12.21
CA LYS A 72 -1.52 -2.40 -11.94
C LYS A 72 -0.99 -1.46 -13.04
N LYS A 73 -1.24 -0.15 -12.96
CA LYS A 73 -0.59 0.79 -13.89
C LYS A 73 0.91 0.88 -13.55
N GLU A 74 1.74 0.67 -14.59
CA GLU A 74 3.20 0.48 -14.58
C GLU A 74 3.75 -0.94 -14.28
N GLY A 75 2.98 -2.00 -14.54
CA GLY A 75 3.56 -3.30 -14.93
C GLY A 75 4.52 -4.00 -13.95
N LYS A 76 4.62 -3.56 -12.69
CA LYS A 76 5.45 -4.21 -11.67
C LYS A 76 4.61 -4.50 -10.43
N VAL A 77 4.43 -5.79 -10.15
CA VAL A 77 4.09 -6.24 -8.81
C VAL A 77 5.28 -5.90 -7.94
N ILE A 78 5.13 -4.98 -7.00
CA ILE A 78 6.18 -4.74 -6.02
C ILE A 78 6.10 -5.89 -5.02
N PHE A 79 6.92 -6.90 -5.22
CA PHE A 79 7.37 -7.71 -4.10
C PHE A 79 8.51 -6.92 -3.45
N ILE A 80 8.27 -6.30 -2.30
CA ILE A 80 9.38 -5.87 -1.45
C ILE A 80 9.78 -7.11 -0.66
N GLU A 81 10.85 -7.79 -1.07
CA GLU A 81 11.52 -8.76 -0.23
C GLU A 81 12.06 -8.03 1.00
N PHE A 82 11.47 -8.31 2.16
CA PHE A 82 12.05 -7.90 3.42
C PHE A 82 13.28 -8.78 3.67
N TYR A 83 14.46 -8.31 3.29
CA TYR A 83 15.71 -8.89 3.80
C TYR A 83 15.74 -8.67 5.31
N LYS A 84 15.48 -9.73 6.08
CA LYS A 84 15.85 -9.78 7.49
C LYS A 84 17.36 -9.48 7.55
N ARG A 85 17.73 -8.29 8.01
CA ARG A 85 19.11 -8.07 8.50
C ARG A 85 19.25 -8.90 9.77
N GLU A 86 19.77 -10.10 9.63
CA GLU A 86 20.34 -10.81 10.77
C GLU A 86 21.52 -9.99 11.29
N ASN A 87 21.36 -9.45 12.49
CA ASN A 87 22.41 -8.77 13.20
C ASN A 87 23.39 -9.80 13.78
N LYS A 88 24.64 -9.73 13.29
CA LYS A 88 25.94 -10.03 13.93
C LYS A 88 26.15 -11.38 14.62
N LEU A 89 27.27 -12.02 14.26
CA LEU A 89 28.40 -12.19 15.18
C LEU A 89 29.72 -12.18 14.39
N GLN A 90 30.59 -11.24 14.71
CA GLN A 90 32.00 -11.28 14.32
C GLN A 90 32.65 -12.46 15.05
N GLN A 91 33.17 -13.45 14.32
CA GLN A 91 34.25 -14.27 14.83
C GLN A 91 35.55 -13.59 14.45
N ILE A 92 36.20 -13.00 15.45
CA ILE A 92 37.62 -12.68 15.42
C ILE A 92 38.34 -14.03 15.60
N VAL A 93 39.19 -14.39 14.66
CA VAL A 93 40.31 -15.32 14.85
C VAL A 93 41.58 -14.56 14.49
#